data_AF-A0A924NEM1-F1
#
_entry.id   AF-A0A924NEM1-F1
#
_cell.length_a   1.000
_cell.length_b   1.000
_cell.length_c   1.000
_cell.angle_alpha   90.00
_cell.angle_beta   90.00
_cell.angle_gamma   90.00
#
_symmetry.space_group_name_H-M   'P 1'
#
loop_
_entity.id
_entity.type
_entity.pdbx_description
1 polymer ?
#
loop_
_entity_poly.entity_id
_entity_poly.type
_entity_poly.pdbx_seq_one_letter_code
_entity_poly.pdbx_strand_id
1 'polypeptide(L)' 'MKLSADLLAFLGRLGHQFRTPELLLRAVTHASISSQTRPDNQRLEFLGDRVLGLVMSEAL' A
#
# COMPACT_ATOMS: atom_id res chain seq x y z
N MET A 1 5.49 -15.35 -1.99
CA MET A 1 4.16 -15.24 -2.63
C MET A 1 4.36 -14.69 -4.05
N LYS A 2 3.64 -15.19 -5.07
CA LYS A 2 3.80 -14.71 -6.46
C LYS A 2 2.85 -13.54 -6.71
N LEU A 3 3.38 -12.38 -7.11
CA LEU A 3 2.57 -11.20 -7.47
C LEU A 3 1.89 -11.41 -8.83
N SER A 4 0.69 -10.86 -9.00
CA SER A 4 0.01 -10.87 -10.30
C SER A 4 0.73 -9.95 -11.30
N ALA A 5 0.51 -10.18 -12.59
CA ALA A 5 1.07 -9.33 -13.65
C ALA A 5 0.65 -7.86 -13.48
N ASP A 6 -0.59 -7.61 -13.07
CA ASP A 6 -1.11 -6.26 -12.81
C ASP A 6 -0.36 -5.55 -11.68
N LEU A 7 -0.04 -6.26 -10.59
CA LEU A 7 0.73 -5.69 -9.49
C LEU A 7 2.17 -5.40 -9.90
N LEU A 8 2.78 -6.23 -10.73
CA LEU A 8 4.12 -5.97 -11.27
C LEU A 8 4.11 -4.74 -12.20
N ALA A 9 3.10 -4.61 -13.05
CA ALA A 9 2.93 -3.44 -13.90
C ALA A 9 2.70 -2.16 -13.07
N PHE A 10 1.90 -2.26 -12.00
CA PHE A 10 1.69 -1.15 -11.06
C PHE A 10 2.99 -0.72 -10.37
N LEU A 11 3.81 -1.65 -9.89
CA LEU A 11 5.11 -1.33 -9.29
C LEU A 11 6.04 -0.61 -10.28
N GLY A 12 6.03 -1.03 -11.55
CA GLY A 12 6.78 -0.35 -12.61
C GLY A 12 6.36 1.10 -12.80
N ARG A 13 5.05 1.38 -12.78
CA ARG A 13 4.50 2.75 -12.87
C ARG A 13 4.76 3.58 -11.61
N LEU A 14 4.71 2.94 -10.43
CA LEU A 14 4.99 3.58 -9.15
C LEU A 14 6.47 3.96 -9.01
N GLY A 15 7.37 3.28 -9.74
CA GLY A 15 8.82 3.49 -9.62
C GLY A 15 9.38 3.03 -8.28
N HIS A 16 8.63 2.25 -7.51
CA HIS A 16 9.00 1.79 -6.17
C HIS A 16 8.84 0.28 -6.06
N GLN A 17 9.88 -0.38 -5.55
CA GLN A 17 9.84 -1.80 -5.21
C GLN A 17 9.67 -1.98 -3.70
N PHE A 18 8.67 -2.77 -3.31
CA PHE A 18 8.44 -3.09 -1.91
C PHE A 18 9.42 -4.17 -1.46
N ARG A 19 10.20 -3.89 -0.41
CA ARG A 19 11.02 -4.90 0.27
C ARG A 19 10.16 -6.05 0.83
N THR A 20 8.93 -5.74 1.24
CA THR A 20 7.95 -6.69 1.77
C THR A 20 6.70 -6.66 0.88
N PRO A 21 6.59 -7.55 -0.11
CA PRO A 21 5.48 -7.58 -1.08
C PRO A 21 4.08 -7.66 -0.45
N GLU A 22 3.98 -8.21 0.76
CA GLU A 22 2.75 -8.32 1.53
C GLU A 22 2.17 -6.93 1.89
N LEU A 23 3.02 -5.91 2.04
CA LEU A 23 2.58 -4.53 2.27
C LEU A 23 1.88 -3.94 1.05
N LEU A 24 2.36 -4.23 -0.16
CA LEU A 24 1.67 -3.83 -1.39
C LEU A 24 0.30 -4.49 -1.47
N LEU A 25 0.23 -5.80 -1.25
CA LEU A 25 -1.01 -6.57 -1.29
C LEU A 25 -2.04 -6.04 -0.29
N ARG A 26 -1.58 -5.70 0.91
CA ARG A 26 -2.41 -5.08 1.93
C ARG A 26 -2.88 -3.68 1.51
N ALA A 27 -1.98 -2.83 1.00
CA ALA A 27 -2.28 -1.47 0.58
C ALA A 27 -3.35 -1.40 -0.53
N VAL A 28 -3.40 -2.41 -1.40
CA VAL A 28 -4.40 -2.51 -2.49
C VAL A 28 -5.62 -3.36 -2.14
N THR A 29 -5.76 -3.81 -0.89
CA THR A 29 -6.93 -4.57 -0.42
C THR A 29 -7.90 -3.65 0.28
N HIS A 30 -9.05 -3.41 -0.36
CA HIS A 30 -10.16 -2.65 0.22
C HIS A 30 -10.90 -3.46 1.30
N ALA A 31 -11.48 -2.77 2.29
CA ALA A 31 -12.18 -3.39 3.42
C ALA A 31 -13.32 -4.35 3.01
N SER A 32 -13.99 -4.09 1.89
CA SER A 32 -15.09 -4.92 1.38
C SER A 32 -14.68 -6.35 0.99
N ILE A 33 -13.39 -6.60 0.78
CA ILE A 33 -12.84 -7.92 0.42
C ILE A 33 -11.83 -8.42 1.47
N SER A 34 -11.83 -7.81 2.65
CA SER A 34 -10.97 -8.20 3.77
C SER A 34 -11.42 -9.52 4.39
N SER A 35 -10.48 -10.21 5.04
CA SER A 35 -10.77 -11.43 5.81
C SER A 35 -9.76 -11.60 6.95
N GLN A 36 -9.99 -12.56 7.86
CA GLN A 36 -9.06 -12.84 8.97
C GLN A 36 -7.62 -13.13 8.48
N THR A 37 -7.47 -13.73 7.31
CA THR A 37 -6.18 -14.07 6.70
C THR A 37 -5.71 -13.05 5.67
N ARG A 38 -6.54 -12.06 5.34
CA ARG A 38 -6.26 -11.00 4.36
C ARG A 38 -6.61 -9.63 4.95
N PRO A 39 -5.68 -8.99 5.68
CA PRO A 39 -5.93 -7.66 6.24
C PRO A 39 -6.08 -6.63 5.12
N ASP A 40 -6.90 -5.61 5.38
CA ASP A 40 -7.11 -4.47 4.48
C ASP A 40 -6.11 -3.33 4.68
N ASN A 41 -6.31 -2.30 3.88
CA ASN A 41 -5.50 -1.09 3.82
C ASN A 41 -5.79 -0.06 4.91
N GLN A 42 -6.86 -0.16 5.72
CA GLN A 42 -7.32 0.94 6.58
C GLN A 42 -6.25 1.43 7.56
N ARG A 43 -5.49 0.51 8.18
CA ARG A 43 -4.39 0.87 9.08
C ARG A 43 -3.21 1.52 8.36
N LEU A 44 -2.96 1.12 7.11
CA LEU A 44 -1.89 1.72 6.29
C LEU A 44 -2.31 3.10 5.80
N GLU A 45 -3.57 3.28 5.44
CA GLU A 45 -4.16 4.56 5.06
C GLU A 45 -4.06 5.57 6.20
N PHE A 46 -4.49 5.19 7.41
CA PHE A 46 -4.39 6.05 8.59
C PHE A 46 -2.96 6.52 8.88
N LEU A 47 -1.99 5.61 8.78
CA LEU A 47 -0.57 5.96 8.94
C LEU A 47 -0.08 6.86 7.79
N GLY A 48 -0.44 6.51 6.56
CA GLY A 48 -0.06 7.23 5.35
C GLY A 48 -0.52 8.68 5.36
N ASP A 49 -1.75 8.94 5.81
CA ASP A 49 -2.30 10.30 5.93
C ASP A 49 -1.45 11.19 6.84
N ARG A 50 -1.03 10.66 7.99
CA ARG A 50 -0.15 11.38 8.93
C ARG A 50 1.25 11.63 8.37
N VAL A 51 1.82 10.65 7.66
CA VAL A 51 3.13 10.80 7.02
C VAL A 51 3.08 11.84 5.91
N LEU A 52 2.06 11.78 5.05
CA LEU A 52 1.86 12.77 3.99
C LEU A 52 1.65 14.17 4.57
N GLY A 53 0.84 14.29 5.63
CA GLY A 53 0.65 15.56 6.33
C GLY A 53 1.95 16.15 6.86
N LEU A 54 2.82 15.34 7.46
CA LEU A 54 4.14 15.80 7.92
C LEU A 54 5.03 16.27 6.77
N VAL A 55 5.18 15.44 5.73
CA VAL A 55 6.05 15.75 4.56
C VAL A 55 5.58 17.03 3.86
N MET A 56 4.27 17.21 3.71
CA MET A 56 3.72 18.44 3.14
C MET A 56 3.96 19.65 4.03
N SER A 57 3.91 19.48 5.36
CA SER A 57 4.18 20.57 6.31
C SER A 57 5.65 20.97 6.33
N GLU A 58 6.57 20.06 6.01
CA GLU A 58 8.01 20.36 5.90
C GLU A 58 8.40 20.95 4.54
N ALA A 59 7.63 20.65 3.49
CA ALA A 59 7.89 21.10 2.13
C ALA A 59 7.34 22.50 1.82
N LEU A 60 6.42 23.03 2.64
CA LEU A 60 5.79 24.34 2.54
C LEU A 60 6.44 25.35 3.50
#